data_AF-X1V9S5-F1
#
_entry.id   AF-X1V9S5-F1
#
_cell.length_a   1.000
_cell.length_b   1.000
_cell.length_c   1.000
_cell.angle_alpha   90.00
_cell.angle_beta   90.00
_cell.angle_gamma   90.00
#
_symmetry.space_group_name_H-M   'P 1'
#
loop_
_entity.id
_entity.type
_entity.pdbx_description
1 polymer ?
#
loop_
_entity_poly.entity_id
_entity_poly.type
_entity_poly.pdbx_seq_one_letter_code
_entity_poly.pdbx_strand_id
1 'polypeptide(L)'
;FEIYGGKDDDIGNSWFIGEPVEVIYNYKFDGIWQADEADEAAFYGQTEGQAKVVDYGEKGITPEEDRIILGSPMPDWTGSLSSQLSYKNIDFSFSMFTNQGVLVNSGFHANFTDVRDRGRQKLDIDSWYVPQNEATAPNGPKVSNTYPQPRNAGAYWRNNGVGYIKDASFVKVKNISLGYTFNQSVLSAANIKSCRIYVNILNPFVFTDYEGWDPEWADQSVANGG
;
A
#
# COMPACT_ATOMS: atom_id res chain seq x y z
N PHE A 1 -3.34 -12.68 -24.84
CA PHE A 1 -3.93 -11.87 -25.93
C PHE A 1 -2.78 -11.35 -26.76
N GLU A 2 -2.76 -11.63 -28.07
CA GLU A 2 -1.72 -11.14 -28.98
C GLU A 2 -1.90 -9.64 -29.22
N ILE A 3 -0.84 -8.88 -28.98
CA ILE A 3 -0.77 -7.46 -29.32
C ILE A 3 -0.12 -7.39 -30.71
N TYR A 4 -0.70 -6.55 -31.57
CA TYR A 4 -0.39 -6.39 -33.00
C TYR A 4 1.10 -6.51 -33.37
N GLY A 5 1.44 -7.55 -34.16
CA GLY A 5 2.46 -7.44 -35.21
C GLY A 5 3.96 -7.47 -34.82
N GLY A 6 4.32 -7.78 -33.58
CA GLY A 6 5.72 -7.96 -33.17
C GLY A 6 5.82 -8.71 -31.84
N LYS A 7 6.87 -9.50 -31.64
CA LYS A 7 7.12 -10.28 -30.40
C LYS A 7 7.72 -9.40 -29.27
N ASP A 8 7.45 -8.10 -29.30
CA ASP A 8 8.15 -7.12 -28.49
C ASP A 8 7.16 -6.43 -27.55
N ASP A 9 7.58 -6.20 -26.30
CA ASP A 9 6.77 -5.53 -25.29
C ASP A 9 6.50 -4.06 -25.69
N ASP A 10 5.28 -3.59 -25.44
CA ASP A 10 4.91 -2.18 -25.66
C ASP A 10 5.17 -1.40 -24.36
N ILE A 11 6.44 -1.07 -24.15
CA ILE A 11 6.93 -0.32 -22.98
C ILE A 11 6.22 1.05 -22.89
N GLY A 12 5.87 1.66 -24.03
CA GLY A 12 5.20 2.96 -24.09
C GLY A 12 3.78 2.93 -23.52
N ASN A 13 3.07 1.81 -23.72
CA ASN A 13 1.74 1.57 -23.16
C ASN A 13 1.78 0.70 -21.88
N SER A 14 2.96 0.37 -21.36
CA SER A 14 3.16 -0.54 -20.22
C SER A 14 2.48 -1.91 -20.41
N TRP A 15 2.46 -2.42 -21.64
CA TRP A 15 1.93 -3.73 -21.95
C TRP A 15 3.07 -4.71 -22.22
N PHE A 16 3.20 -5.68 -21.33
CA PHE A 16 4.25 -6.69 -21.38
C PHE A 16 3.63 -8.06 -21.62
N ILE A 17 4.23 -8.82 -22.52
CA ILE A 17 3.68 -10.11 -22.93
C ILE A 17 3.80 -11.11 -21.77
N GLY A 18 2.66 -11.63 -21.31
CA GLY A 18 2.59 -12.59 -20.21
C GLY A 18 2.30 -11.95 -18.85
N GLU A 19 2.28 -10.63 -18.79
CA GLU A 19 1.97 -9.85 -17.58
C GLU A 19 0.53 -9.31 -17.61
N PRO A 20 -0.02 -8.84 -16.47
CA PRO A 20 -1.31 -8.18 -16.42
C PRO A 20 -1.38 -6.95 -17.34
N VAL A 21 -2.60 -6.56 -17.74
CA VAL A 21 -2.84 -5.38 -18.60
C VAL A 21 -2.36 -4.08 -17.96
N GLU A 22 -2.34 -4.05 -16.63
CA GLU A 22 -1.84 -2.93 -15.84
C GLU A 22 -0.70 -3.41 -14.96
N VAL A 23 0.46 -2.78 -15.10
CA VAL A 23 1.66 -3.08 -14.30
C VAL A 23 2.30 -1.81 -13.79
N ILE A 24 3.03 -1.94 -12.70
CA ILE A 24 3.87 -0.87 -12.17
C ILE A 24 5.27 -1.03 -12.76
N TYR A 25 5.51 -0.31 -13.84
CA TYR A 25 6.82 -0.25 -14.49
C TYR A 25 7.61 0.97 -13.99
N ASN A 26 8.62 0.75 -13.15
CA ASN A 26 9.38 1.84 -12.50
C ASN A 26 10.76 1.37 -12.03
N TYR A 27 11.55 2.29 -11.48
CA TYR A 27 12.80 1.96 -10.80
C TYR A 27 12.54 1.25 -9.47
N LYS A 28 13.34 0.23 -9.17
CA LYS A 28 13.29 -0.47 -7.87
C LYS A 28 13.98 0.37 -6.80
N PHE A 29 13.24 0.75 -5.76
CA PHE A 29 13.78 1.44 -4.59
C PHE A 29 14.75 0.52 -3.82
N ASP A 30 15.92 1.05 -3.47
CA ASP A 30 17.00 0.32 -2.80
C ASP A 30 17.51 1.08 -1.56
N GLY A 31 16.60 1.75 -0.86
CA GLY A 31 16.92 2.50 0.35
C GLY A 31 17.38 3.93 0.08
N ILE A 32 18.20 4.47 0.96
CA ILE A 32 18.63 5.87 0.95
C ILE A 32 20.16 5.91 0.85
N TRP A 33 20.70 6.84 0.08
CA TRP A 33 22.15 7.07 0.02
C TRP A 33 22.67 7.52 1.38
N GLN A 34 23.56 6.72 1.97
CA GLN A 34 24.15 6.96 3.28
C GLN A 34 25.39 7.87 3.17
N ALA A 35 25.85 8.40 4.31
CA ALA A 35 27.00 9.30 4.38
C ALA A 35 28.31 8.65 3.88
N ASP A 36 28.49 7.35 4.10
CA ASP A 36 29.65 6.57 3.65
C ASP A 36 29.59 6.17 2.17
N GLU A 37 28.44 6.38 1.50
CA GLU A 37 28.24 6.11 0.08
C GLU A 37 28.30 7.39 -0.78
N ALA A 38 28.72 8.53 -0.22
CA ALA A 38 28.63 9.83 -0.88
C ALA A 38 29.37 9.91 -2.24
N ASP A 39 30.54 9.27 -2.35
CA ASP A 39 31.32 9.24 -3.60
C ASP A 39 30.62 8.41 -4.68
N GLU A 40 29.98 7.31 -4.29
CA GLU A 40 29.19 6.46 -5.19
C GLU A 40 27.91 7.18 -5.62
N ALA A 41 27.20 7.81 -4.68
CA ALA A 41 26.03 8.64 -4.98
C ALA A 41 26.38 9.73 -6.00
N ALA A 42 27.54 10.38 -5.86
CA ALA A 42 28.01 11.43 -6.76
C ALA A 42 28.29 10.92 -8.18
N PHE A 43 28.77 9.67 -8.34
CA PHE A 43 28.91 9.03 -9.66
C PHE A 43 27.56 8.97 -10.40
N TYR A 44 26.48 8.72 -9.67
CA TYR A 44 25.10 8.71 -10.17
C TYR A 44 24.43 10.09 -10.20
N GLY A 45 25.16 11.18 -9.90
CA GLY A 45 24.62 12.53 -9.81
C GLY A 45 23.64 12.73 -8.64
N GLN A 46 23.69 11.84 -7.64
CA GLN A 46 22.90 11.89 -6.42
C GLN A 46 23.74 12.37 -5.24
N THR A 47 23.09 12.61 -4.11
CA THR A 47 23.75 13.02 -2.86
C THR A 47 23.26 12.20 -1.68
N GLU A 48 24.01 12.21 -0.59
CA GLU A 48 23.57 11.73 0.72
C GLU A 48 22.12 12.17 1.02
N GLY A 49 21.33 11.25 1.58
CA GLY A 49 19.94 11.47 1.97
C GLY A 49 18.93 11.37 0.83
N GLN A 50 19.35 11.20 -0.43
CA GLN A 50 18.46 10.97 -1.55
C GLN A 50 18.04 9.50 -1.67
N ALA A 51 16.90 9.25 -2.32
CA ALA A 51 16.44 7.88 -2.57
C ALA A 51 17.35 7.13 -3.55
N LYS A 52 17.86 5.98 -3.11
CA LYS A 52 18.66 5.05 -3.90
C LYS A 52 17.74 4.13 -4.71
N VAL A 53 18.17 3.82 -5.93
CA VAL A 53 17.51 2.84 -6.80
C VAL A 53 18.55 1.87 -7.35
N VAL A 54 18.12 0.66 -7.70
CA VAL A 54 19.02 -0.36 -8.27
C VAL A 54 19.46 0.05 -9.67
N ASP A 55 20.78 0.05 -9.92
CA ASP A 55 21.39 0.10 -11.24
C ASP A 55 21.65 -1.34 -11.71
N TYR A 56 20.88 -1.79 -12.69
CA TYR A 56 21.04 -3.12 -13.29
C TYR A 56 22.08 -3.14 -14.41
N GLY A 57 22.36 -1.99 -15.02
CA GLY A 57 23.32 -1.84 -16.12
C GLY A 57 24.78 -1.65 -15.69
N GLU A 58 25.02 -1.34 -14.42
CA GLU A 58 26.32 -0.97 -13.80
C GLU A 58 27.05 0.17 -14.53
N LYS A 59 26.30 1.04 -15.22
CA LYS A 59 26.85 2.09 -16.10
C LYS A 59 26.22 3.46 -15.89
N GLY A 60 25.42 3.61 -14.84
CA GLY A 60 24.60 4.79 -14.61
C GLY A 60 23.12 4.45 -14.75
N ILE A 61 22.28 5.21 -14.04
CA ILE A 61 20.85 4.93 -13.99
C ILE A 61 20.14 5.56 -15.19
N THR A 62 19.55 4.73 -16.04
CA THR A 62 18.78 5.13 -17.23
C THR A 62 17.37 4.52 -17.23
N PRO A 63 16.36 5.22 -17.78
CA PRO A 63 15.01 4.67 -17.88
C PRO A 63 14.93 3.35 -18.65
N GLU A 64 15.77 3.17 -19.68
CA GLU A 64 15.73 2.04 -20.60
C GLU A 64 16.34 0.77 -20.01
N GLU A 65 17.39 0.89 -19.18
CA GLU A 65 18.10 -0.26 -18.63
C GLU A 65 17.61 -0.62 -17.21
N ASP A 66 17.11 0.35 -16.43
CA ASP A 66 16.91 0.14 -14.99
C ASP A 66 15.45 0.13 -14.51
N ARG A 67 14.50 0.47 -15.39
CA ARG A 67 13.08 0.29 -15.06
C ARG A 67 12.68 -1.15 -15.29
N ILE A 68 12.01 -1.71 -14.30
CA ILE A 68 11.49 -3.07 -14.32
C ILE A 68 10.02 -3.08 -13.93
N ILE A 69 9.35 -4.19 -14.23
CA ILE A 69 8.03 -4.48 -13.69
C ILE A 69 8.21 -4.83 -12.22
N LEU A 70 7.67 -3.99 -11.34
CA LEU A 70 7.75 -4.18 -9.89
C LEU A 70 6.59 -5.03 -9.36
N GLY A 71 5.47 -5.05 -10.10
CA GLY A 71 4.27 -5.77 -9.75
C GLY A 71 3.05 -5.20 -10.48
N SER A 72 1.86 -5.51 -9.97
CA SER A 72 0.61 -5.09 -10.56
C SER A 72 -0.39 -4.63 -9.50
N PRO A 73 -1.28 -3.66 -9.81
CA PRO A 73 -2.44 -3.37 -8.98
C PRO A 73 -3.51 -4.47 -9.07
N MET A 74 -3.37 -5.42 -10.00
CA MET A 74 -4.20 -6.62 -10.05
C MET A 74 -3.70 -7.62 -9.00
N PRO A 75 -4.57 -8.14 -8.11
CA PRO A 75 -4.17 -9.16 -7.14
C PRO A 75 -3.71 -10.46 -7.84
N ASP A 76 -2.62 -11.02 -7.35
CA ASP A 76 -2.14 -12.36 -7.73
C ASP A 76 -3.21 -13.43 -7.44
N TRP A 77 -3.88 -13.28 -6.30
CA TRP A 77 -5.04 -14.11 -5.97
C TRP A 77 -6.02 -13.37 -5.07
N THR A 78 -7.27 -13.80 -5.15
CA THR A 78 -8.35 -13.32 -4.29
C THR A 78 -9.07 -14.49 -3.65
N GLY A 79 -9.62 -14.27 -2.47
CA GLY A 79 -10.33 -15.31 -1.74
C GLY A 79 -11.43 -14.74 -0.86
N SER A 80 -12.40 -15.59 -0.52
CA SER A 80 -13.41 -15.26 0.47
C SER A 80 -13.69 -16.46 1.36
N LEU A 81 -13.98 -16.18 2.62
CA LEU A 81 -14.44 -17.16 3.59
C LEU A 81 -15.69 -16.62 4.24
N SER A 82 -16.75 -17.42 4.24
CA SER A 82 -17.93 -17.16 5.04
C SER A 82 -18.28 -18.39 5.84
N SER A 83 -18.77 -18.18 7.06
CA SER A 83 -19.23 -19.25 7.92
C SER A 83 -20.52 -18.85 8.60
N GLN A 84 -21.43 -19.82 8.70
CA GLN A 84 -22.65 -19.72 9.47
C GLN A 84 -22.66 -20.90 10.44
N LEU A 85 -22.65 -20.58 11.72
CA LEU A 85 -22.67 -21.53 12.82
C LEU A 85 -23.98 -21.34 13.57
N SER A 86 -24.69 -22.44 13.83
CA SER A 86 -25.92 -22.44 14.60
C SER A 86 -25.80 -23.46 15.71
N TYR A 87 -25.97 -23.01 16.95
CA TYR A 87 -25.96 -23.87 18.13
C TYR A 87 -27.12 -23.52 19.05
N LYS A 88 -28.08 -24.45 19.16
CA LYS A 88 -29.34 -24.24 19.89
C LYS A 88 -30.06 -22.99 19.39
N ASN A 89 -30.27 -22.04 20.28
CA ASN A 89 -30.95 -20.77 20.06
C ASN A 89 -29.99 -19.66 19.58
N ILE A 90 -28.70 -19.93 19.48
CA ILE A 90 -27.67 -18.97 19.07
C ILE A 90 -27.30 -19.22 17.61
N ASP A 91 -27.28 -18.15 16.83
CA ASP A 91 -26.75 -18.13 15.48
C ASP A 91 -25.58 -17.14 15.40
N PHE A 92 -24.48 -17.57 14.79
CA PHE A 92 -23.29 -16.75 14.60
C PHE A 92 -22.85 -16.85 13.14
N SER A 93 -22.50 -15.71 12.55
CA SER A 93 -22.02 -15.67 11.18
C SER A 93 -20.89 -14.67 11.02
N PHE A 94 -19.98 -14.97 10.10
CA PHE A 94 -19.00 -14.00 9.66
C PHE A 94 -18.72 -14.17 8.17
N SER A 95 -18.28 -13.10 7.54
CA SER A 95 -17.73 -13.12 6.19
C SER A 95 -16.49 -12.24 6.10
N MET A 96 -15.49 -12.75 5.39
CA MET A 96 -14.25 -12.05 5.12
C MET A 96 -13.78 -12.33 3.69
N PHE A 97 -12.97 -11.44 3.15
CA PHE A 97 -12.35 -11.58 1.85
C PHE A 97 -10.94 -11.02 1.88
N THR A 98 -10.16 -11.37 0.86
CA THR A 98 -8.77 -10.99 0.76
C THR A 98 -8.35 -10.79 -0.68
N ASN A 99 -7.49 -9.80 -0.88
CA ASN A 99 -6.71 -9.56 -2.09
C ASN A 99 -5.24 -9.59 -1.69
N GLN A 100 -4.42 -10.35 -2.42
CA GLN A 100 -3.01 -10.55 -2.08
C GLN A 100 -2.14 -10.37 -3.32
N GLY A 101 -0.90 -9.92 -3.12
CA GLY A 101 0.04 -9.61 -4.19
C GLY A 101 -0.28 -8.31 -4.92
N VAL A 102 -0.97 -7.38 -4.25
CA VAL A 102 -1.38 -6.11 -4.87
C VAL A 102 -0.31 -5.06 -4.58
N LEU A 103 0.34 -4.55 -5.63
CA LEU A 103 1.17 -3.35 -5.53
C LEU A 103 0.47 -2.16 -6.17
N VAL A 104 0.50 -1.02 -5.50
CA VAL A 104 -0.14 0.22 -5.97
C VAL A 104 0.81 1.39 -5.84
N ASN A 105 0.61 2.40 -6.69
CA ASN A 105 1.20 3.72 -6.45
C ASN A 105 0.31 4.49 -5.47
N SER A 106 0.72 4.53 -4.21
CA SER A 106 -0.08 5.10 -3.13
C SER A 106 -0.21 6.62 -3.25
N GLY A 107 -1.37 7.06 -3.71
CA GLY A 107 -1.75 8.47 -3.72
C GLY A 107 -1.72 9.08 -2.31
N PHE A 108 -2.03 8.28 -1.28
CA PHE A 108 -1.91 8.69 0.11
C PHE A 108 -0.47 9.07 0.46
N HIS A 109 0.49 8.17 0.23
CA HIS A 109 1.90 8.47 0.52
C HIS A 109 2.41 9.65 -0.31
N ALA A 110 2.07 9.72 -1.60
CA ALA A 110 2.46 10.85 -2.45
C ALA A 110 1.99 12.21 -1.90
N ASN A 111 0.80 12.29 -1.31
CA ASN A 111 0.23 13.54 -0.81
C ASN A 111 0.66 13.90 0.62
N PHE A 112 0.79 12.90 1.49
CA PHE A 112 1.02 13.12 2.92
C PHE A 112 2.49 13.00 3.33
N THR A 113 3.38 12.47 2.48
CA THR A 113 4.84 12.41 2.74
C THR A 113 5.63 13.53 2.07
N ASP A 114 5.05 14.29 1.11
CA ASP A 114 5.73 15.46 0.53
C ASP A 114 5.72 16.65 1.50
N VAL A 115 6.83 16.85 2.20
CA VAL A 115 7.06 17.91 3.20
C VAL A 115 7.40 19.30 2.61
N ARG A 116 7.33 19.47 1.27
CA ARG A 116 7.59 20.78 0.63
C ARG A 116 6.35 21.67 0.62
N ASP A 117 5.17 21.07 0.55
CA ASP A 117 3.91 21.79 0.66
C ASP A 117 3.60 22.16 2.12
N ARG A 118 3.09 23.39 2.33
CA ARG A 118 2.79 23.99 3.63
C ARG A 118 1.28 24.02 3.94
N GLY A 119 0.42 23.59 3.01
CA GLY A 119 -1.03 23.70 3.12
C GLY A 119 -1.76 22.43 3.57
N ARG A 120 -1.06 21.32 3.81
CA ARG A 120 -1.66 20.01 4.13
C ARG A 120 -1.03 19.41 5.38
N GLN A 121 -1.82 18.70 6.17
CA GLN A 121 -1.29 17.81 7.21
C GLN A 121 -0.36 16.79 6.56
N LYS A 122 0.71 16.43 7.25
CA LYS A 122 1.71 15.45 6.80
C LYS A 122 1.71 14.26 7.74
N LEU A 123 2.09 13.10 7.22
CA LEU A 123 2.32 11.93 8.05
C LEU A 123 3.44 12.24 9.04
N ASP A 124 3.22 11.87 10.30
CA ASP A 124 4.27 11.88 11.30
C ASP A 124 5.19 10.69 11.06
N ILE A 125 6.23 10.91 10.26
CA ILE A 125 7.21 9.90 9.90
C ILE A 125 8.41 10.08 10.81
N ASP A 126 8.65 9.13 11.71
CA ASP A 126 9.81 9.18 12.60
C ASP A 126 11.11 8.74 11.90
N SER A 127 10.98 7.91 10.86
CA SER A 127 12.09 7.25 10.15
C SER A 127 12.63 8.06 8.97
N TRP A 128 12.62 9.39 9.04
CA TRP A 128 13.31 10.22 8.05
C TRP A 128 14.83 10.05 8.18
N TYR A 129 15.54 10.00 7.05
CA TYR A 129 17.00 10.18 7.06
C TYR A 129 17.34 11.61 7.50
N VAL A 130 18.29 11.74 8.43
CA VAL A 130 18.80 13.04 8.89
C VAL A 130 20.33 12.96 8.96
N PRO A 131 21.06 13.73 8.13
CA PRO A 131 22.52 13.69 8.10
C PRO A 131 23.12 14.20 9.41
N GLN A 132 24.33 13.71 9.71
CA GLN A 132 25.02 13.99 10.97
C GLN A 132 25.23 15.48 11.27
N ASN A 133 25.33 16.30 10.22
CA ASN A 133 25.66 17.72 10.31
C ASN A 133 24.42 18.63 10.30
N GLU A 134 23.20 18.09 10.32
CA GLU A 134 21.97 18.90 10.29
C GLU A 134 21.57 19.39 11.69
N ALA A 135 22.12 20.54 12.09
CA ALA A 135 21.87 21.17 13.39
C ALA A 135 20.41 21.56 13.66
N THR A 136 19.55 21.58 12.63
CA THR A 136 18.15 21.99 12.71
C THR A 136 17.17 20.84 12.90
N ALA A 137 17.64 19.59 12.96
CA ALA A 137 16.77 18.43 13.14
C ALA A 137 16.29 18.31 14.60
N PRO A 138 14.97 18.29 14.88
CA PRO A 138 14.44 18.25 16.25
C PRO A 138 14.88 17.04 17.07
N ASN A 139 15.19 15.93 16.38
CA ASN A 139 15.50 14.63 16.97
C ASN A 139 16.94 14.17 16.71
N GLY A 140 17.81 15.08 16.24
CA GLY A 140 19.20 14.78 15.89
C GLY A 140 19.37 13.90 14.63
N PRO A 141 20.61 13.48 14.33
CA PRO A 141 20.91 12.62 13.19
C PRO A 141 20.20 11.27 13.26
N LYS A 142 19.77 10.77 12.10
CA LYS A 142 19.05 9.51 11.95
C LYS A 142 19.47 8.81 10.68
N VAL A 143 19.91 7.57 10.83
CA VAL A 143 20.10 6.65 9.71
C VAL A 143 18.75 6.01 9.39
N SER A 144 18.36 6.05 8.12
CA SER A 144 17.13 5.44 7.63
C SER A 144 17.33 4.91 6.23
N ASN A 145 16.66 3.80 5.92
CA ASN A 145 16.55 3.22 4.57
C ASN A 145 15.12 3.24 4.03
N THR A 146 14.18 3.90 4.72
CA THR A 146 12.76 3.88 4.34
C THR A 146 12.29 5.21 3.78
N TYR A 147 12.71 6.33 4.37
CA TYR A 147 12.31 7.66 3.94
C TYR A 147 13.53 8.59 3.78
N PRO A 148 13.66 9.27 2.63
CA PRO A 148 14.83 10.08 2.32
C PRO A 148 14.82 11.39 3.09
N GLN A 149 15.94 12.11 3.10
CA GLN A 149 16.04 13.36 3.82
C GLN A 149 14.91 14.36 3.45
N PRO A 150 14.23 14.95 4.45
CA PRO A 150 13.22 15.98 4.24
C PRO A 150 13.73 17.07 3.30
N ARG A 151 12.97 17.37 2.23
CA ARG A 151 13.34 18.37 1.20
C ARG A 151 14.63 18.10 0.41
N ASN A 152 15.27 16.94 0.58
CA ASN A 152 16.38 16.45 -0.24
C ASN A 152 16.13 15.01 -0.73
N ALA A 153 14.89 14.68 -1.07
CA ALA A 153 14.52 13.32 -1.50
C ALA A 153 15.11 12.82 -2.84
N GLY A 154 15.71 13.69 -3.66
CA GLY A 154 16.21 13.33 -5.00
C GLY A 154 15.12 13.18 -6.07
N ALA A 155 15.54 12.98 -7.32
CA ALA A 155 14.63 12.90 -8.47
C ALA A 155 13.80 11.60 -8.48
N TYR A 156 14.38 10.46 -8.10
CA TYR A 156 13.70 9.17 -8.10
C TYR A 156 12.52 9.13 -7.12
N TRP A 157 12.68 9.68 -5.92
CA TRP A 157 11.56 9.80 -4.99
C TRP A 157 10.49 10.78 -5.50
N ARG A 158 10.89 11.95 -6.01
CA ARG A 158 9.97 13.05 -6.32
C ARG A 158 9.22 12.87 -7.63
N ASN A 159 9.94 12.51 -8.68
CA ASN A 159 9.43 12.49 -10.04
C ASN A 159 8.94 11.08 -10.41
N ASN A 160 9.62 10.04 -9.91
CA ASN A 160 9.27 8.66 -10.19
C ASN A 160 8.44 8.02 -9.07
N GLY A 161 8.41 8.59 -7.87
CA GLY A 161 7.54 8.09 -6.80
C GLY A 161 7.93 6.69 -6.30
N VAL A 162 9.22 6.32 -6.38
CA VAL A 162 9.69 4.97 -6.04
C VAL A 162 9.35 4.55 -4.60
N GLY A 163 9.23 5.50 -3.68
CA GLY A 163 8.82 5.26 -2.29
C GLY A 163 7.31 5.21 -2.05
N TYR A 164 6.50 5.50 -3.09
CA TYR A 164 5.03 5.48 -3.01
C TYR A 164 4.45 4.15 -3.50
N ILE A 165 5.29 3.28 -4.07
CA ILE A 165 4.88 1.94 -4.45
C ILE A 165 4.76 1.11 -3.18
N LYS A 166 3.53 0.71 -2.85
CA LYS A 166 3.22 0.03 -1.59
C LYS A 166 2.44 -1.25 -1.86
N ASP A 167 2.68 -2.24 -1.00
CA ASP A 167 1.84 -3.43 -0.92
C ASP A 167 0.49 -3.04 -0.31
N ALA A 168 -0.58 -3.26 -1.06
CA ALA A 168 -1.97 -3.03 -0.66
C ALA A 168 -2.71 -4.36 -0.46
N SER A 169 -2.01 -5.44 -0.17
CA SER A 169 -2.59 -6.73 0.19
C SER A 169 -3.29 -6.62 1.54
N PHE A 170 -4.46 -7.24 1.64
CA PHE A 170 -5.27 -7.16 2.86
C PHE A 170 -6.21 -8.35 3.05
N VAL A 171 -6.64 -8.54 4.30
CA VAL A 171 -7.80 -9.36 4.67
C VAL A 171 -8.81 -8.45 5.35
N LYS A 172 -10.05 -8.40 4.84
CA LYS A 172 -11.11 -7.55 5.39
C LYS A 172 -12.29 -8.41 5.82
N VAL A 173 -12.72 -8.21 7.06
CA VAL A 173 -13.95 -8.82 7.58
C VAL A 173 -15.10 -7.92 7.17
N LYS A 174 -16.01 -8.41 6.31
CA LYS A 174 -17.18 -7.63 5.84
C LYS A 174 -18.26 -7.54 6.90
N ASN A 175 -18.56 -8.65 7.55
CA ASN A 175 -19.55 -8.66 8.62
C ASN A 175 -19.26 -9.73 9.66
N ILE A 176 -19.71 -9.45 10.88
CA ILE A 176 -19.87 -10.41 11.97
C ILE A 176 -21.27 -10.23 12.53
N SER A 177 -22.04 -11.31 12.65
CA SER A 177 -23.39 -11.30 13.22
C SER A 177 -23.51 -12.32 14.33
N LEU A 178 -24.18 -11.93 15.40
CA LEU A 178 -24.56 -12.82 16.50
C LEU A 178 -26.04 -12.61 16.80
N GLY A 179 -26.83 -13.66 16.68
CA GLY A 179 -28.26 -13.69 16.96
C GLY A 179 -28.61 -14.68 18.06
N TYR A 180 -29.69 -14.37 18.79
CA TYR A 180 -30.34 -15.27 19.73
C TYR A 180 -31.85 -15.28 19.51
N THR A 181 -32.40 -16.47 19.29
CA THR A 181 -33.83 -16.70 19.10
C THR A 181 -34.44 -17.27 20.37
N PHE A 182 -35.35 -16.53 21.01
CA PHE A 182 -35.96 -16.94 22.28
C PHE A 182 -36.83 -18.19 22.11
N ASN A 183 -36.78 -19.09 23.11
CA ASN A 183 -37.62 -20.29 23.13
C ASN A 183 -39.10 -19.96 23.31
N GLN A 184 -39.97 -20.73 22.66
CA GLN A 184 -41.42 -20.52 22.72
C GLN A 184 -41.96 -20.60 24.16
N SER A 185 -41.36 -21.43 25.02
CA SER A 185 -41.75 -21.55 26.43
C SER A 185 -41.63 -20.23 27.21
N VAL A 186 -40.65 -19.39 26.88
CA VAL A 186 -40.48 -18.06 27.50
C VAL A 186 -41.44 -17.03 26.88
N LEU A 187 -41.67 -17.13 25.57
CA LEU A 187 -42.48 -16.18 24.82
C LEU A 187 -44.00 -16.36 25.01
N SER A 188 -44.45 -17.58 25.32
CA SER A 188 -45.87 -17.89 25.47
C SER A 188 -46.55 -17.12 26.61
N ALA A 189 -45.83 -16.78 27.68
CA ALA A 189 -46.37 -15.97 28.78
C ALA A 189 -46.76 -14.54 28.35
N ALA A 190 -46.11 -14.02 27.30
CA ALA A 190 -46.39 -12.71 26.71
C ALA A 190 -47.22 -12.79 25.42
N ASN A 191 -47.74 -13.97 25.06
CA ASN A 191 -48.45 -14.24 23.81
C ASN A 191 -47.64 -13.85 22.54
N ILE A 192 -46.31 -13.98 22.60
CA ILE A 192 -45.40 -13.69 21.48
C ILE A 192 -45.14 -14.96 20.68
N LYS A 193 -45.23 -14.88 19.34
CA LYS A 193 -45.05 -16.02 18.42
C LYS A 193 -43.58 -16.34 18.10
N SER A 194 -42.73 -15.31 18.04
CA SER A 194 -41.29 -15.45 17.82
C SER A 194 -40.61 -14.13 18.18
N CYS A 195 -39.44 -14.22 18.78
CA CYS A 195 -38.60 -13.07 19.06
C CYS A 195 -37.15 -13.47 18.83
N ARG A 196 -36.41 -12.67 18.07
CA ARG A 196 -34.98 -12.80 17.86
C ARG A 196 -34.33 -11.44 18.10
N ILE A 197 -33.26 -11.45 18.87
CA ILE A 197 -32.36 -10.30 19.00
C ILE A 197 -31.08 -10.63 18.25
N TYR A 198 -30.49 -9.64 17.59
CA TYR A 198 -29.22 -9.83 16.93
C TYR A 198 -28.39 -8.53 16.96
N VAL A 199 -27.09 -8.71 16.90
CA VAL A 199 -26.11 -7.65 16.70
C VAL A 199 -25.34 -7.98 15.43
N ASN A 200 -25.16 -6.99 14.57
CA ASN A 200 -24.36 -7.08 13.36
C ASN A 200 -23.36 -5.93 13.33
N ILE A 201 -22.12 -6.24 13.00
CA ILE A 201 -21.03 -5.28 12.87
C ILE A 201 -20.49 -5.38 11.45
N LEU A 202 -20.40 -4.24 10.76
CA LEU A 202 -19.93 -4.14 9.37
C LEU A 202 -18.52 -3.58 9.33
N ASN A 203 -17.68 -4.13 8.46
CA ASN A 203 -16.28 -3.76 8.29
C ASN A 203 -15.50 -3.60 9.62
N PRO A 204 -15.62 -4.53 10.60
CA PRO A 204 -15.02 -4.33 11.91
C PRO A 204 -13.49 -4.34 11.89
N PHE A 205 -12.89 -5.12 10.98
CA PHE A 205 -11.44 -5.36 10.95
C PHE A 205 -10.91 -5.39 9.51
N VAL A 206 -9.76 -4.76 9.33
CA VAL A 206 -8.91 -4.87 8.13
C VAL A 206 -7.51 -5.21 8.62
N PHE A 207 -6.93 -6.28 8.08
CA PHE A 207 -5.56 -6.70 8.35
C PHE A 207 -4.74 -6.41 7.10
N THR A 208 -3.77 -5.50 7.21
CA THR A 208 -2.89 -5.07 6.11
C THR A 208 -1.64 -4.44 6.70
N ASP A 209 -0.54 -4.52 5.95
CA ASP A 209 0.70 -3.77 6.24
C ASP A 209 0.70 -2.39 5.54
N TYR A 210 -0.36 -2.07 4.79
CA TYR A 210 -0.51 -0.79 4.10
C TYR A 210 -0.74 0.37 5.09
N GLU A 211 0.20 1.32 5.11
CA GLU A 211 0.15 2.53 5.94
C GLU A 211 -0.77 3.60 5.32
N GLY A 212 -2.08 3.38 5.31
CA GLY A 212 -3.08 4.32 4.81
C GLY A 212 -4.47 4.10 5.40
N TRP A 213 -5.48 4.82 4.90
CA TRP A 213 -6.84 4.75 5.47
C TRP A 213 -7.57 3.45 5.14
N ASP A 214 -7.58 3.03 3.87
CA ASP A 214 -8.15 1.76 3.45
C ASP A 214 -7.32 1.22 2.26
N PRO A 215 -6.77 -0.01 2.34
CA PRO A 215 -6.00 -0.61 1.26
C PRO A 215 -6.82 -0.80 -0.03
N GLU A 216 -8.16 -0.90 0.04
CA GLU A 216 -9.01 -0.97 -1.16
C GLU A 216 -8.97 0.31 -2.00
N TRP A 217 -8.61 1.44 -1.38
CA TRP A 217 -8.58 2.77 -2.01
C TRP A 217 -7.16 3.30 -2.16
N ALA A 218 -6.16 2.42 -2.07
CA ALA A 218 -4.76 2.80 -1.98
C ALA A 218 -4.23 3.50 -3.25
N ASP A 219 -4.77 3.15 -4.43
CA ASP A 219 -4.45 3.81 -5.71
C ASP A 219 -5.30 5.07 -5.98
N GLN A 220 -6.34 5.33 -5.18
CA GLN A 220 -7.22 6.47 -5.45
C GLN A 220 -6.59 7.80 -5.07
N SER A 221 -6.69 8.76 -6.00
CA SER A 221 -6.31 10.15 -5.71
C SER A 221 -7.26 10.75 -4.65
N VAL A 222 -6.69 11.49 -3.69
CA VAL A 222 -7.40 12.13 -2.56
C VAL A 222 -8.54 13.07 -3.01
N ALA A 223 -8.55 13.50 -4.29
CA ALA A 223 -9.57 14.38 -4.85
C ALA A 223 -10.93 13.70 -5.12
N ASN A 224 -10.98 12.37 -5.22
CA ASN A 224 -12.19 11.61 -5.55
C ASN A 224 -12.81 10.90 -4.33
N GLY A 225 -12.55 11.43 -3.13
CA GLY A 225 -12.81 10.79 -1.84
C GLY A 225 -14.12 10.00 -1.74
N GLY A 226 -13.96 8.73 -1.34
CA GLY A 226 -14.91 8.05 -0.44
C GLY A 226 -14.70 8.49 1.00
#